data_AF-A0A2V4MIH6-F1
#
_entry.id   AF-A0A2V4MIH6-F1
#
_cell.length_a   1.000
_cell.length_b   1.000
_cell.length_c   1.000
_cell.angle_alpha   90.00
_cell.angle_beta   90.00
_cell.angle_gamma   90.00
#
_symmetry.space_group_name_H-M   'P 1'
#
loop_
_entity.id
_entity.type
_entity.pdbx_description
1 polymer ?
#
loop_
_entity_poly.entity_id
_entity_poly.type
_entity_poly.pdbx_seq_one_letter_code
_entity_poly.pdbx_strand_id
1 'polypeptide(L)'
;MSTAPVCDFFIIGAAKAGTTSLHARLQAHPDLFLTEPKEPEFFARDDRYEAGIDSYAALFTDAKPGQLRGDASTLYSLAPLFPKTAERIKTHCPEAKFIYMLREPVNRAVDHNRTVAQSQQIRGLMRRLGPVAALRHLVPNGLRQKLRARALARMPQGTAKTHVPQPMRPQTAAKLAEEFYADFDRLETLTGLDLKTAWGRGANG
;
A
#
# COMPACT_ATOMS: atom_id res chain seq x y z
N MET A 1 26.37 9.81 16.94
CA MET A 1 25.14 9.90 17.74
C MET A 1 24.03 9.27 16.92
N SER A 2 23.41 8.19 17.40
CA SER A 2 22.34 7.50 16.68
C SER A 2 21.07 8.33 16.80
N THR A 3 20.67 9.03 15.73
CA THR A 3 19.36 9.65 15.64
C THR A 3 18.32 8.54 15.61
N ALA A 4 17.30 8.61 16.46
CA ALA A 4 16.21 7.63 16.47
C ALA A 4 15.69 7.39 15.04
N PRO A 5 15.32 6.14 14.69
CA PRO A 5 14.83 5.85 13.34
C PRO A 5 13.64 6.75 13.02
N VAL A 6 13.51 7.20 11.77
CA VAL A 6 12.38 8.09 11.40
C VAL A 6 11.06 7.32 11.33
N CYS A 7 11.13 6.02 11.00
CA CYS A 7 10.00 5.12 10.87
C CYS A 7 10.37 3.75 11.49
N ASP A 8 9.44 3.15 12.21
CA ASP A 8 9.67 1.92 12.99
C ASP A 8 9.24 0.66 12.19
N PHE A 9 8.27 0.80 11.28
CA PHE A 9 7.87 -0.29 10.39
C PHE A 9 7.34 0.19 9.03
N PHE A 10 7.35 -0.71 8.05
CA PHE A 10 6.88 -0.44 6.68
C PHE A 10 5.89 -1.51 6.20
N ILE A 11 4.75 -1.10 5.65
CA ILE A 11 3.83 -1.97 4.90
C ILE A 11 4.16 -1.83 3.41
N ILE A 12 5.11 -2.66 2.95
CA ILE A 12 5.75 -2.49 1.63
C ILE A 12 5.01 -3.14 0.48
N GLY A 13 3.88 -3.81 0.75
CA GLY A 13 3.15 -4.53 -0.28
C GLY A 13 2.28 -5.65 0.26
N ALA A 14 1.73 -6.47 -0.63
CA ALA A 14 1.68 -6.23 -2.07
C ALA A 14 0.53 -5.26 -2.41
N ALA A 15 0.71 -4.41 -3.43
CA ALA A 15 -0.41 -3.65 -3.99
C ALA A 15 -1.56 -4.61 -4.34
N LYS A 16 -2.80 -4.25 -3.97
CA LYS A 16 -4.02 -5.06 -4.13
C LYS A 16 -4.10 -6.35 -3.27
N ALA A 17 -3.27 -6.46 -2.24
CA ALA A 17 -3.39 -7.49 -1.20
C ALA A 17 -4.16 -7.02 0.04
N GLY A 18 -4.84 -5.87 -0.01
CA GLY A 18 -5.60 -5.35 1.14
C GLY A 18 -4.82 -4.38 2.05
N THR A 19 -3.69 -3.84 1.59
CA THR A 19 -2.85 -2.90 2.37
C THR A 19 -3.59 -1.64 2.82
N THR A 20 -4.62 -1.19 2.09
CA THR A 20 -5.46 -0.05 2.52
C THR A 20 -6.35 -0.40 3.70
N SER A 21 -6.95 -1.60 3.70
CA SER A 21 -7.75 -2.08 4.84
C SER A 21 -6.88 -2.31 6.07
N LEU A 22 -5.67 -2.85 5.89
CA LEU A 22 -4.69 -2.99 6.98
C LEU A 22 -4.27 -1.62 7.52
N HIS A 23 -3.92 -0.68 6.65
CA HIS A 23 -3.57 0.70 7.05
C HIS A 23 -4.68 1.33 7.90
N ALA A 24 -5.94 1.28 7.44
CA ALA A 24 -7.06 1.86 8.16
C ALA A 24 -7.26 1.25 9.56
N ARG A 25 -7.01 -0.06 9.72
CA ARG A 25 -7.10 -0.75 11.03
C ARG A 25 -5.95 -0.36 11.94
N LEU A 26 -4.71 -0.38 11.43
CA LEU A 26 -3.53 -0.03 12.23
C LEU A 26 -3.55 1.45 12.63
N GLN A 27 -4.06 2.34 11.77
CA GLN A 27 -4.23 3.77 12.09
C GLN A 27 -5.21 4.01 13.25
N ALA A 28 -6.13 3.08 13.51
CA ALA A 28 -7.05 3.16 14.65
C ALA A 28 -6.45 2.63 15.96
N HIS A 29 -5.27 2.00 15.93
CA HIS A 29 -4.65 1.41 17.11
C HIS A 29 -3.97 2.50 17.96
N PRO A 30 -4.20 2.55 19.29
CA PRO A 30 -3.71 3.64 20.13
C PRO A 30 -2.17 3.74 20.19
N ASP A 31 -1.47 2.62 20.02
CA ASP A 31 0.00 2.57 20.08
C ASP A 31 0.68 2.74 18.71
N LEU A 32 -0.06 3.02 17.65
CA LEU A 32 0.49 3.16 16.29
C LEU A 32 0.17 4.53 15.72
N PHE A 33 1.10 5.04 14.92
CA PHE A 33 0.92 6.22 14.10
C PHE A 33 1.34 5.89 12.67
N LEU A 34 0.47 6.12 11.70
CA LEU A 34 0.78 5.90 10.28
C LEU A 34 0.70 7.22 9.52
N THR A 35 1.57 7.40 8.53
CA THR A 35 1.64 8.62 7.71
C THR A 35 0.32 8.94 7.02
N GLU A 36 -0.10 10.21 7.05
CA GLU A 36 -1.14 10.76 6.18
C GLU A 36 -0.52 11.88 5.32
N PRO A 37 -0.58 11.82 3.98
CA PRO A 37 -1.29 10.82 3.18
C PRO A 37 -0.65 9.43 3.20
N LYS A 38 -1.48 8.39 3.11
CA LYS A 38 -1.03 7.02 2.82
C LYS A 38 -0.19 7.00 1.53
N GLU A 39 0.82 6.13 1.49
CA GLU A 39 1.77 5.98 0.37
C GLU A 39 2.59 7.27 0.13
N PRO A 40 3.39 7.71 1.13
CA PRO A 40 4.33 8.82 0.94
C PRO A 40 5.44 8.48 -0.07
N GLU A 41 5.67 7.21 -0.40
CA GLU A 41 6.57 6.71 -1.45
C GLU A 41 7.98 7.33 -1.41
N PHE A 42 8.40 7.87 -0.27
CA PHE A 42 9.56 8.73 -0.11
C PHE A 42 10.84 8.02 -0.54
N PHE A 43 11.03 6.78 -0.09
CA PHE A 43 12.24 6.03 -0.39
C PHE A 43 12.28 5.46 -1.83
N ALA A 44 11.11 5.33 -2.48
CA ALA A 44 11.02 4.83 -3.86
C ALA A 44 11.23 5.93 -4.91
N ARG A 45 10.70 7.12 -4.64
CA ARG A 45 10.62 8.22 -5.60
C ARG A 45 11.83 9.16 -5.45
N ASP A 46 12.66 9.26 -6.48
CA ASP A 46 13.87 10.11 -6.46
C ASP A 46 13.54 11.57 -6.14
N ASP A 47 12.48 12.12 -6.74
CA ASP A 47 11.98 13.48 -6.49
C ASP A 47 11.55 13.71 -5.03
N ARG A 48 11.01 12.69 -4.37
CA ARG A 48 10.60 12.79 -2.96
C ARG A 48 11.81 12.64 -2.04
N TYR A 49 12.70 11.70 -2.32
CA TYR A 49 13.90 11.48 -1.52
C TYR A 49 14.84 12.70 -1.53
N GLU A 50 14.98 13.35 -2.69
CA GLU A 50 15.80 14.57 -2.85
C GLU A 50 15.25 15.77 -2.06
N ALA A 51 13.98 15.76 -1.66
CA ALA A 51 13.41 16.76 -0.76
C ALA A 51 13.97 16.68 0.68
N GLY A 52 14.76 15.64 0.98
CA GLY A 52 15.48 15.50 2.24
C GLY A 52 14.71 14.72 3.30
N ILE A 53 15.45 14.05 4.19
CA ILE A 53 14.87 13.18 5.22
C ILE A 53 13.95 13.94 6.19
N ASP A 54 14.20 15.23 6.42
CA ASP A 54 13.36 16.06 7.28
C ASP A 54 11.94 16.22 6.74
N SER A 55 11.78 16.26 5.40
CA SER A 55 10.46 16.29 4.76
C SER A 55 9.65 15.02 5.02
N TYR A 56 10.34 13.88 5.14
CA TYR A 56 9.74 12.60 5.50
C TYR A 56 9.45 12.51 7.00
N ALA A 57 10.39 12.98 7.84
CA ALA A 57 10.20 13.03 9.29
C ALA A 57 9.01 13.91 9.70
N ALA A 58 8.74 14.97 8.94
CA ALA A 58 7.59 15.84 9.14
C ALA A 58 6.24 15.11 9.03
N LEU A 59 6.18 13.95 8.35
CA LEU A 59 4.95 13.14 8.27
C LEU A 59 4.57 12.48 9.60
N PHE A 60 5.47 12.49 10.58
CA PHE A 60 5.31 11.84 11.88
C PHE A 60 5.21 12.82 13.06
N THR A 61 5.06 14.13 12.81
CA THR A 61 5.04 15.15 13.88
C THR A 61 3.87 14.98 14.84
N ASP A 62 2.76 14.42 14.37
CA ASP A 62 1.56 14.20 15.17
C ASP A 62 1.59 12.86 15.93
N ALA A 63 2.68 12.08 15.81
CA ALA A 63 2.87 10.85 16.57
C ALA A 63 3.05 11.16 18.06
N LYS A 64 2.25 10.50 18.90
CA LYS A 64 2.32 10.66 20.35
C LYS A 64 3.53 9.89 20.91
N PRO A 65 4.09 10.33 22.05
CA PRO A 65 5.14 9.59 22.72
C PRO A 65 4.75 8.13 22.96
N GLY A 66 5.64 7.20 22.61
CA GLY A 66 5.43 5.76 22.75
C GLY A 66 4.75 5.08 21.56
N GLN A 67 4.19 5.83 20.60
CA GLN A 67 3.62 5.23 19.40
C GLN A 67 4.70 4.76 18.43
N LEU A 68 4.49 3.59 17.80
CA LEU A 68 5.31 3.13 16.68
C LEU A 68 4.86 3.81 15.38
N ARG A 69 5.82 4.30 14.61
CA ARG A 69 5.60 5.03 13.35
C ARG A 69 5.65 4.10 12.15
N GLY A 70 4.66 4.19 11.27
CA GLY A 70 4.50 3.34 10.10
C GLY A 70 4.30 4.07 8.77
N ASP A 71 4.92 3.53 7.72
CA ASP A 71 4.71 3.95 6.31
C ASP A 71 4.17 2.78 5.49
N ALA A 72 3.06 2.99 4.78
CA ALA A 72 2.39 1.97 3.97
C ALA A 72 2.59 2.11 2.46
N SER A 73 3.81 2.40 2.03
CA SER A 73 4.20 2.55 0.62
C SER A 73 4.41 1.23 -0.11
N THR A 74 3.43 0.82 -0.91
CA THR A 74 3.49 -0.46 -1.65
C THR A 74 4.55 -0.51 -2.76
N LEU A 75 5.11 0.64 -3.17
CA LEU A 75 6.19 0.69 -4.16
C LEU A 75 7.53 0.17 -3.62
N TYR A 76 7.70 0.10 -2.30
CA TYR A 76 8.99 -0.26 -1.70
C TYR A 76 9.42 -1.70 -1.97
N SER A 77 8.49 -2.58 -2.33
CA SER A 77 8.79 -3.95 -2.75
C SER A 77 9.06 -4.12 -4.25
N LEU A 78 8.91 -3.07 -5.07
CA LEU A 78 9.11 -3.13 -6.51
C LEU A 78 10.57 -2.80 -6.90
N ALA A 79 11.52 -3.55 -6.35
CA ALA A 79 12.95 -3.33 -6.53
C ALA A 79 13.40 -3.15 -8.01
N PRO A 80 12.86 -3.89 -9.02
CA PRO A 80 13.24 -3.66 -10.41
C PRO A 80 12.87 -2.26 -10.95
N LEU A 81 11.83 -1.63 -10.38
CA LEU A 81 11.39 -0.28 -10.78
C LEU A 81 11.98 0.81 -9.87
N PHE A 82 12.26 0.49 -8.61
CA PHE A 82 12.78 1.41 -7.60
C PHE A 82 13.98 0.80 -6.86
N PRO A 83 15.12 0.59 -7.54
CA PRO A 83 16.25 -0.19 -7.02
C PRO A 83 16.93 0.44 -5.80
N LYS A 84 16.85 1.77 -5.66
CA LYS A 84 17.46 2.51 -4.54
C LYS A 84 16.67 2.41 -3.23
N THR A 85 15.46 1.85 -3.25
CA THR A 85 14.54 1.92 -2.09
C THR A 85 15.12 1.25 -0.85
N ALA A 86 15.61 0.01 -0.99
CA ALA A 86 16.11 -0.76 0.14
C ALA A 86 17.34 -0.12 0.79
N GLU A 87 18.26 0.39 -0.04
CA GLU A 87 19.45 1.11 0.44
C GLU A 87 19.06 2.36 1.24
N ARG A 88 18.14 3.16 0.69
CA ARG A 88 17.67 4.39 1.34
C ARG A 88 16.96 4.12 2.67
N ILE A 89 16.13 3.07 2.74
CA ILE A 89 15.48 2.66 3.99
C ILE A 89 16.55 2.22 5.01
N LYS A 90 17.54 1.42 4.59
CA LYS A 90 18.63 0.98 5.48
C LYS A 90 19.43 2.16 6.04
N THR A 91 19.67 3.19 5.25
CA THR A 91 20.38 4.41 5.69
C THR A 91 19.66 5.12 6.83
N HIS A 92 18.33 5.25 6.76
CA HIS A 92 17.55 6.12 7.66
C HIS A 92 16.77 5.37 8.74
N CYS A 93 16.48 4.09 8.52
CA CYS A 93 15.64 3.25 9.37
C CYS A 93 16.22 1.81 9.42
N PRO A 94 17.48 1.61 9.87
CA PRO A 94 18.17 0.32 9.79
C PRO A 94 17.50 -0.81 10.56
N GLU A 95 16.77 -0.48 11.64
CA GLU A 95 16.10 -1.43 12.53
C GLU A 95 14.61 -1.64 12.22
N ALA A 96 14.10 -1.01 11.16
CA ALA A 96 12.68 -1.04 10.87
C ALA A 96 12.18 -2.45 10.50
N LYS A 97 10.95 -2.75 10.90
CA LYS A 97 10.27 -4.01 10.56
C LYS A 97 9.49 -3.89 9.26
N PHE A 98 9.36 -4.99 8.53
CA PHE A 98 8.64 -5.00 7.25
C PHE A 98 7.42 -5.91 7.33
N ILE A 99 6.29 -5.40 6.85
CA ILE A 99 5.04 -6.13 6.70
C ILE A 99 4.78 -6.26 5.20
N TYR A 100 4.67 -7.50 4.72
CA TYR A 100 4.33 -7.81 3.35
C TYR A 100 3.09 -8.69 3.30
N MET A 101 1.98 -8.14 2.80
CA MET A 101 0.73 -8.85 2.60
C MET A 101 0.75 -9.63 1.28
N LEU A 102 0.59 -10.95 1.38
CA LEU A 102 0.41 -11.82 0.22
C LEU A 102 -1.09 -11.99 -0.06
N ARG A 103 -1.42 -12.07 -1.35
CA ARG A 103 -2.73 -12.51 -1.85
C ARG A 103 -2.48 -13.48 -2.98
N GLU A 104 -3.44 -14.36 -3.23
CA GLU A 104 -3.41 -15.25 -4.38
C GLU A 104 -3.00 -14.46 -5.66
N PRO A 105 -1.92 -14.90 -6.33
CA PRO A 105 -1.21 -14.11 -7.33
C PRO A 105 -2.05 -13.77 -8.56
N VAL A 106 -2.98 -14.64 -8.96
CA VAL A 106 -3.84 -14.45 -10.12
C VAL A 106 -4.85 -13.34 -9.87
N ASN A 107 -5.55 -13.39 -8.74
CA ASN A 107 -6.44 -12.34 -8.24
C ASN A 107 -5.74 -10.99 -8.16
N ARG A 108 -4.55 -10.99 -7.57
CA ARG A 108 -3.74 -9.79 -7.41
C ARG A 108 -3.34 -9.21 -8.76
N ALA A 109 -2.92 -10.04 -9.70
CA ALA A 109 -2.54 -9.60 -11.04
C ALA A 109 -3.72 -9.02 -11.81
N VAL A 110 -4.92 -9.61 -11.71
CA VAL A 110 -6.14 -9.08 -12.33
C VAL A 110 -6.52 -7.73 -11.74
N ASP A 111 -6.53 -7.59 -10.41
CA ASP A 111 -6.86 -6.32 -9.75
C ASP A 111 -5.81 -5.23 -9.98
N HIS A 112 -4.55 -5.61 -10.01
CA HIS A 112 -3.44 -4.72 -10.34
C HIS A 112 -3.56 -4.25 -11.80
N ASN A 113 -3.72 -5.17 -12.75
CA ASN A 113 -3.88 -4.85 -14.17
C ASN A 113 -5.13 -4.01 -14.43
N ARG A 114 -6.26 -4.28 -13.76
CA ARG A 114 -7.48 -3.45 -13.86
C ARG A 114 -7.20 -2.01 -13.42
N THR A 115 -6.43 -1.82 -12.35
CA THR A 115 -6.09 -0.48 -11.84
C THR A 115 -5.09 0.23 -12.74
N VAL A 116 -4.09 -0.49 -13.27
CA VAL A 116 -3.14 0.05 -14.24
C VAL A 116 -3.87 0.45 -15.52
N ALA A 117 -4.77 -0.39 -16.04
CA ALA A 117 -5.60 -0.09 -17.21
C ALA A 117 -6.52 1.12 -16.99
N GLN A 118 -7.19 1.19 -15.83
CA GLN A 118 -8.00 2.36 -15.45
C GLN A 118 -7.16 3.64 -15.35
N SER A 119 -5.96 3.54 -14.75
CA SER A 119 -5.04 4.68 -14.62
C SER A 119 -4.45 5.13 -15.96
N GLN A 120 -4.27 4.20 -16.91
CA GLN A 120 -3.87 4.51 -18.28
C GLN A 120 -5.01 5.18 -19.06
N GLN A 121 -6.26 4.71 -18.91
CA GLN A 121 -7.42 5.35 -19.55
C GLN A 121 -7.70 6.75 -19.00
N ILE A 122 -7.59 6.96 -17.68
CA ILE A 122 -7.73 8.29 -17.06
C ILE A 122 -6.60 9.22 -17.53
N ARG A 123 -5.35 8.73 -17.62
CA ARG A 123 -4.23 9.52 -18.17
C ARG A 123 -4.44 9.86 -19.65
N GLY A 124 -4.94 8.92 -20.45
CA GLY A 124 -5.28 9.15 -21.86
C GLY A 124 -6.40 10.18 -22.05
N LEU A 125 -7.43 10.12 -21.20
CA LEU A 125 -8.51 11.11 -21.16
C LEU A 125 -7.99 12.49 -20.73
N MET A 126 -7.17 12.56 -19.69
CA MET A 126 -6.54 13.80 -19.22
C MET A 126 -5.61 14.41 -20.28
N ARG A 127 -4.88 13.58 -21.04
CA ARG A 127 -4.04 14.02 -22.16
C ARG A 127 -4.87 14.58 -23.32
N ARG A 128 -6.06 14.03 -23.56
CA ARG A 128 -7.04 14.52 -24.55
C ARG A 128 -7.73 15.82 -24.13
N LEU A 129 -7.91 16.05 -22.84
CA LEU A 129 -8.54 17.27 -22.31
C LEU A 129 -7.60 18.50 -22.35
N GLY A 130 -6.32 18.31 -22.64
CA GLY A 130 -5.36 19.39 -22.88
C GLY A 130 -5.37 20.49 -21.80
N PRO A 131 -5.30 21.78 -22.14
CA PRO A 131 -5.20 22.89 -21.17
C PRO A 131 -6.42 23.01 -20.23
N VAL A 132 -7.55 22.36 -20.54
CA VAL A 132 -8.73 22.33 -19.66
C VAL A 132 -8.45 21.57 -18.36
N ALA A 133 -7.52 20.60 -18.38
CA ALA A 133 -7.09 19.90 -17.17
C ALA A 133 -6.27 20.80 -16.22
N ALA A 134 -5.65 21.88 -16.73
CA ALA A 134 -4.95 22.87 -15.90
C ALA A 134 -5.93 23.80 -15.16
N LEU A 135 -7.16 23.97 -15.67
CA LEU A 135 -8.21 24.71 -14.99
C LEU A 135 -8.83 23.93 -13.81
N ARG A 136 -8.44 22.66 -13.59
CA ARG A 136 -8.96 21.84 -12.48
C ARG A 136 -8.73 22.48 -11.12
N HIS A 137 -7.67 23.28 -10.96
CA HIS A 137 -7.32 23.94 -9.72
C HIS A 137 -8.36 24.99 -9.28
N LEU A 138 -9.17 25.51 -10.22
CA LEU A 138 -10.25 26.47 -9.97
C LEU A 138 -11.55 25.82 -9.46
N VAL A 139 -11.64 24.48 -9.49
CA VAL A 139 -12.84 23.77 -9.04
C VAL A 139 -12.67 23.36 -7.57
N PRO A 140 -13.64 23.56 -6.66
CA PRO A 140 -13.52 23.10 -5.28
C PRO A 140 -13.31 21.58 -5.17
N ASN A 141 -12.50 21.12 -4.20
CA ASN A 141 -12.11 19.71 -4.06
C ASN A 141 -13.32 18.74 -3.94
N GLY A 142 -14.35 19.13 -3.18
CA GLY A 142 -15.57 18.33 -3.04
C GLY A 142 -16.34 18.15 -4.35
N LEU A 143 -16.35 19.17 -5.21
CA LEU A 143 -16.98 19.12 -6.52
C LEU A 143 -16.16 18.27 -7.51
N ARG A 144 -14.82 18.37 -7.45
CA ARG A 144 -13.91 17.49 -8.22
C ARG A 144 -14.12 16.02 -7.88
N GLN A 145 -14.22 15.67 -6.60
CA GLN A 145 -14.46 14.29 -6.18
C GLN A 145 -15.81 13.76 -6.69
N LYS A 146 -16.88 14.56 -6.57
CA LYS A 146 -18.22 14.18 -7.08
C LYS A 146 -18.23 13.98 -8.60
N LEU A 147 -17.61 14.89 -9.36
CA LEU A 147 -17.51 14.78 -10.81
C LEU A 147 -16.68 13.55 -11.23
N ARG A 148 -15.57 13.28 -10.54
CA ARG A 148 -14.73 12.09 -10.78
C ARG A 148 -15.49 10.80 -10.47
N ALA A 149 -16.19 10.72 -9.34
CA ALA A 149 -17.00 9.56 -8.98
C ALA A 149 -18.12 9.30 -10.00
N ARG A 150 -18.80 10.35 -10.47
CA ARG A 150 -19.86 10.26 -11.47
C ARG A 150 -19.35 9.87 -12.86
N ALA A 151 -18.17 10.34 -13.25
CA ALA A 151 -17.51 9.93 -14.49
C ALA A 151 -17.06 8.45 -14.44
N LEU A 152 -16.47 8.03 -13.32
CA LEU A 152 -16.08 6.63 -13.08
C LEU A 152 -17.29 5.68 -13.11
N ALA A 153 -18.42 6.08 -12.52
CA ALA A 153 -19.65 5.29 -12.52
C ALA A 153 -20.31 5.15 -13.91
N ARG A 154 -20.03 6.09 -14.83
CA ARG A 154 -20.57 6.11 -16.20
C ARG A 154 -19.64 5.50 -17.23
N MET A 155 -18.41 5.16 -16.86
CA MET A 155 -17.49 4.50 -17.77
C MET A 155 -17.94 3.05 -18.01
N PRO A 156 -18.01 2.60 -19.27
CA PRO A 156 -18.30 1.20 -19.56
C PRO A 156 -17.24 0.35 -18.88
N GLN A 157 -17.68 -0.51 -17.96
CA GLN A 157 -16.82 -1.53 -17.39
C GLN A 157 -16.39 -2.40 -18.55
N GLY A 158 -15.16 -2.22 -19.03
CA GLY A 158 -14.59 -3.09 -20.05
C GLY A 158 -14.80 -4.53 -19.62
N THR A 159 -15.11 -5.41 -20.57
CA THR A 159 -15.30 -6.85 -20.38
C THR A 159 -13.99 -7.51 -19.95
N ALA A 160 -13.49 -7.18 -18.76
CA ALA A 160 -12.53 -7.99 -18.07
C ALA A 160 -13.33 -9.22 -17.63
N LYS A 161 -13.14 -10.33 -18.35
CA LYS A 161 -13.57 -11.66 -17.88
C LYS A 161 -13.28 -11.72 -16.39
N THR A 162 -14.30 -11.95 -15.58
CA THR A 162 -14.17 -12.23 -14.14
C THR A 162 -13.30 -13.46 -14.02
N HIS A 163 -11.99 -13.25 -13.96
CA HIS A 163 -11.04 -14.32 -13.77
C HIS A 163 -11.18 -14.72 -12.31
N VAL A 164 -11.88 -15.82 -12.09
CA VAL A 164 -11.83 -16.47 -10.79
C VAL A 164 -10.39 -16.96 -10.63
N PRO A 165 -9.68 -16.48 -9.61
CA PRO A 165 -8.32 -16.89 -9.32
C PRO A 165 -8.26 -18.40 -9.10
N GLN A 166 -7.15 -19.02 -9.50
CA GLN A 166 -6.85 -20.37 -9.06
C GLN A 166 -6.40 -20.32 -7.59
N PRO A 167 -6.82 -21.25 -6.73
CA PRO A 167 -6.37 -21.27 -5.34
C PRO A 167 -4.84 -21.41 -5.23
N MET A 168 -4.30 -20.95 -4.09
CA MET A 168 -2.86 -21.04 -3.83
C MET A 168 -2.43 -22.51 -3.88
N ARG A 169 -1.32 -22.80 -4.57
CA ARG A 169 -0.78 -24.18 -4.62
C ARG A 169 -0.52 -24.67 -3.19
N PRO A 170 -0.98 -25.88 -2.82
CA PRO A 170 -0.86 -26.38 -1.44
C PRO A 170 0.57 -26.36 -0.89
N GLN A 171 1.56 -26.65 -1.73
CA GLN A 171 2.99 -26.63 -1.36
C GLN A 171 3.48 -25.21 -0.97
N THR A 172 2.99 -24.18 -1.67
CA THR A 172 3.33 -22.78 -1.36
C THR A 172 2.65 -22.33 -0.08
N ALA A 173 1.38 -22.72 0.12
CA ALA A 173 0.66 -22.44 1.36
C ALA A 173 1.34 -23.09 2.59
N ALA A 174 1.79 -24.33 2.45
CA ALA A 174 2.51 -25.05 3.49
C ALA A 174 3.83 -24.38 3.88
N LYS A 175 4.65 -23.98 2.88
CA LYS A 175 5.93 -23.30 3.13
C LYS A 175 5.74 -21.95 3.83
N LEU A 176 4.76 -21.16 3.39
CA LEU A 176 4.45 -19.88 4.02
C LEU A 176 3.89 -20.06 5.44
N ALA A 177 3.10 -21.11 5.69
CA ALA A 177 2.65 -21.43 7.03
C ALA A 177 3.84 -21.81 7.92
N GLU A 178 4.72 -22.71 7.50
CA GLU A 178 5.90 -23.08 8.28
C GLU A 178 6.75 -21.87 8.69
N GLU A 179 6.90 -20.90 7.78
CA GLU A 179 7.75 -19.73 8.00
C GLU A 179 7.08 -18.63 8.84
N PHE A 180 5.78 -18.40 8.70
CA PHE A 180 5.10 -17.23 9.28
C PHE A 180 4.00 -17.56 10.30
N TYR A 181 3.63 -18.83 10.52
CA TYR A 181 2.52 -19.19 11.41
C TYR A 181 2.80 -18.81 12.87
N ALA A 182 4.07 -18.81 13.29
CA ALA A 182 4.46 -18.35 14.63
C ALA A 182 4.16 -16.86 14.86
N ASP A 183 4.11 -16.05 13.80
CA ASP A 183 3.79 -14.63 13.89
C ASP A 183 2.28 -14.36 13.93
N PHE A 184 1.43 -15.37 13.67
CA PHE A 184 -0.01 -15.16 13.54
C PHE A 184 -0.62 -14.66 14.85
N ASP A 185 -0.32 -15.28 16.00
CA ASP A 185 -0.87 -14.82 17.30
C ASP A 185 -0.60 -13.33 17.56
N ARG A 186 0.60 -12.88 17.23
CA ARG A 186 1.00 -11.48 17.37
C ARG A 186 0.24 -10.59 16.38
N LEU A 187 0.09 -11.01 15.14
CA LEU A 187 -0.63 -10.28 14.10
C LEU A 187 -2.14 -10.24 14.36
N GLU A 188 -2.74 -11.31 14.87
CA GLU A 188 -4.14 -11.38 15.26
C GLU A 188 -4.42 -10.39 16.39
N THR A 189 -3.54 -10.34 17.39
CA THR A 189 -3.61 -9.36 18.49
C THR A 189 -3.54 -7.92 17.96
N LEU A 190 -2.57 -7.63 17.09
CA LEU A 190 -2.37 -6.28 16.54
C LEU A 190 -3.48 -5.83 15.58
N THR A 191 -4.03 -6.77 14.81
CA THR A 191 -4.99 -6.43 13.75
C THR A 191 -6.43 -6.63 14.17
N GLY A 192 -6.73 -7.47 15.16
CA GLY A 192 -8.07 -7.96 15.50
C GLY A 192 -8.66 -8.88 14.43
N LEU A 193 -7.84 -9.54 13.61
CA LEU A 193 -8.27 -10.54 12.63
C LEU A 193 -8.06 -11.94 13.20
N ASP A 194 -8.93 -12.88 12.84
CA ASP A 194 -8.68 -14.32 12.99
C ASP A 194 -7.97 -14.81 11.71
N LEU A 195 -6.65 -14.66 11.71
CA LEU A 195 -5.76 -15.02 10.61
C LEU A 195 -5.63 -16.54 10.49
N LYS A 196 -5.66 -17.28 11.60
CA LYS A 196 -5.57 -18.75 11.61
C LYS A 196 -6.77 -19.38 10.90
N THR A 197 -7.99 -18.94 11.20
CA THR A 197 -9.19 -19.42 10.52
C THR A 197 -9.26 -18.91 9.08
N ALA A 198 -8.88 -17.65 8.83
CA ALA A 198 -8.88 -17.10 7.47
C ALA A 198 -7.90 -17.83 6.55
N TRP A 199 -6.73 -18.22 7.07
CA TRP A 199 -5.72 -18.98 6.34
C TRP A 199 -6.17 -20.42 6.06
N GLY A 200 -6.78 -21.08 7.05
CA GLY A 200 -7.26 -22.47 6.92
C GLY A 200 -8.38 -22.67 5.89
N ARG A 201 -9.21 -21.65 5.61
CA ARG A 201 -10.27 -21.73 4.59
C ARG A 201 -9.75 -21.69 3.14
N GLY A 202 -8.54 -21.20 2.91
CA GLY A 202 -7.97 -21.05 1.56
C GLY A 202 -7.23 -22.27 1.00
N ALA A 203 -6.98 -23.30 1.82
CA ALA A 203 -6.21 -24.48 1.42
C ALA A 203 -7.07 -25.63 0.83
N ASN A 204 -8.40 -25.60 1.03
CA ASN A 204 -9.32 -26.68 0.67
C ASN A 204 -10.46 -26.24 -0.28
N GLY A 205 -10.33 -25.14 -1.00
CA GLY A 205 -11.36 -24.61 -1.92
C GLY A 205 -10.81 -24.20 -3.26
#